data_AF-A0A2E5D5K6-F1
#
_entry.id   AF-A0A2E5D5K6-F1
#
_cell.length_a   1.000
_cell.length_b   1.000
_cell.length_c   1.000
_cell.angle_alpha   90.00
_cell.angle_beta   90.00
_cell.angle_gamma   90.00
#
_symmetry.space_group_name_H-M   'P 1'
#
loop_
_entity.id
_entity.type
_entity.pdbx_description
1 polymer ?
#
loop_
_entity_poly.entity_id
_entity_poly.type
_entity_poly.pdbx_seq_one_letter_code
_entity_poly.pdbx_strand_id
1 'polypeptide(L)'
;MATPEKAPFTPEQKRALLIGGGLILAAAFVLLLVWLGMFLPGFAGEVFRKLAGFLWTPLILDFSLFILGVILVLSLNWYIRVKKGDECVYLEQVVDPPAGLPERARSAIFNEEPEPQGLGPRLAAIEGALALNDLSEATSLLFELPESHLEDPEVLALRIALARRKEHTAKADQLLQKLMAQAPEHPLCKNEENPGLPQQG
;
A
#
# COMPACT_ATOMS: atom_id res chain seq x y z
N MET A 1 6.72 13.81 -34.11
CA MET A 1 5.91 14.30 -32.97
C MET A 1 5.03 13.15 -32.53
N ALA A 2 5.41 12.43 -31.47
CA ALA A 2 4.61 11.31 -30.96
C ALA A 2 3.53 11.88 -30.03
N THR A 3 2.27 11.76 -30.44
CA THR A 3 1.11 12.02 -29.58
C THR A 3 1.04 10.93 -28.50
N PRO A 4 0.96 11.27 -27.20
CA PRO A 4 0.80 10.27 -26.16
C PRO A 4 -0.59 9.63 -26.29
N GLU A 5 -0.61 8.34 -26.59
CA GLU A 5 -1.79 7.49 -26.57
C GLU A 5 -2.38 7.51 -25.16
N LYS A 6 -3.56 8.11 -25.00
CA LYS A 6 -4.24 8.21 -23.69
C LYS A 6 -4.59 6.79 -23.23
N ALA A 7 -3.92 6.33 -22.18
CA ALA A 7 -4.25 5.07 -21.51
C ALA A 7 -5.77 5.02 -21.21
N PRO A 8 -6.46 3.93 -21.57
CA PRO A 8 -7.90 3.81 -21.34
C PRO A 8 -8.18 3.74 -19.83
N PHE A 9 -9.15 4.53 -19.35
CA PHE A 9 -9.61 4.49 -17.96
C PHE A 9 -9.97 3.07 -17.52
N THR A 10 -9.52 2.67 -16.33
CA THR A 10 -9.86 1.37 -15.75
C THR A 10 -11.38 1.27 -15.49
N PRO A 11 -11.98 0.06 -15.50
CA PRO A 11 -13.42 -0.10 -15.28
C PRO A 11 -13.89 0.50 -13.95
N GLU A 12 -13.03 0.45 -12.92
CA GLU A 12 -13.30 1.08 -11.62
C GLU A 12 -13.28 2.61 -11.68
N GLN A 13 -12.32 3.20 -12.40
CA GLN A 13 -12.26 4.65 -12.62
C GLN A 13 -13.49 5.14 -13.41
N LYS A 14 -13.97 4.37 -14.40
CA LYS A 14 -15.20 4.69 -15.13
C LYS A 14 -16.41 4.66 -14.22
N ARG A 15 -16.50 3.66 -13.32
CA ARG A 15 -17.60 3.55 -12.36
C ARG A 15 -17.58 4.70 -11.33
N ALA A 16 -16.40 5.03 -10.80
CA ALA A 16 -16.21 6.17 -9.90
C ALA A 16 -16.54 7.50 -10.60
N LEU A 17 -16.14 7.67 -11.85
CA LEU A 17 -16.45 8.84 -12.66
C LEU A 17 -17.95 8.95 -12.96
N LEU A 18 -18.64 7.83 -13.22
CA LEU A 18 -20.09 7.81 -13.43
C LEU A 18 -20.86 8.12 -12.15
N ILE A 19 -20.44 7.57 -11.01
CA ILE A 19 -21.10 7.83 -9.72
C ILE A 19 -20.86 9.27 -9.27
N GLY A 20 -19.60 9.72 -9.28
CA GLY A 20 -19.25 11.10 -8.90
C GLY A 20 -19.81 12.13 -9.88
N GLY A 21 -19.65 11.89 -11.18
CA GLY A 21 -20.22 12.73 -12.24
C GLY A 21 -21.75 12.75 -12.20
N GLY A 22 -22.39 11.62 -11.95
CA GLY A 22 -23.84 11.52 -11.77
C GLY A 22 -24.35 12.32 -10.57
N LEU A 23 -23.63 12.27 -9.44
CA LEU A 23 -23.97 13.06 -8.26
C LEU A 23 -23.85 14.57 -8.52
N ILE A 24 -22.77 14.99 -9.19
CA ILE A 24 -22.57 16.40 -9.57
C ILE A 24 -23.66 16.85 -10.56
N LEU A 25 -23.97 16.02 -11.55
CA LEU A 25 -25.02 16.31 -12.54
C LEU A 25 -26.40 16.42 -11.88
N ALA A 26 -26.71 15.52 -10.93
CA ALA A 26 -27.95 15.56 -10.17
C ALA A 26 -28.05 16.84 -9.32
N ALA A 27 -26.97 17.20 -8.61
CA ALA A 27 -26.93 18.44 -7.83
C ALA A 27 -27.09 19.68 -8.73
N ALA A 28 -26.39 19.73 -9.86
CA ALA A 28 -26.52 20.80 -10.84
C ALA A 28 -27.95 20.89 -11.42
N PHE A 29 -28.59 19.76 -11.69
CA PHE A 29 -29.96 19.71 -12.17
C PHE A 29 -30.95 20.24 -11.13
N VAL A 30 -30.79 19.87 -9.86
CA VAL A 30 -31.62 20.40 -8.76
C VAL A 30 -31.45 21.91 -8.62
N LEU A 31 -30.22 22.42 -8.68
CA LEU A 31 -29.96 23.87 -8.66
C LEU A 31 -30.61 24.58 -9.85
N LEU A 32 -30.54 23.98 -11.04
CA LEU A 32 -31.19 24.50 -12.25
C LEU A 32 -32.71 24.53 -12.08
N LEU A 33 -33.33 23.49 -11.51
CA LEU A 33 -34.77 23.46 -11.24
C LEU A 33 -35.18 24.53 -10.23
N VAL A 34 -34.41 24.73 -9.15
CA VAL A 34 -34.68 25.80 -8.18
C VAL A 34 -34.58 27.16 -8.86
N TRP A 35 -33.56 27.36 -9.69
CA TRP A 35 -33.37 28.59 -10.47
C TRP A 35 -34.53 28.84 -11.44
N LEU A 36 -34.95 27.83 -12.19
CA LEU A 36 -36.09 27.92 -13.09
C LEU A 36 -37.41 28.16 -12.32
N GLY A 37 -37.52 27.54 -11.14
CA GLY A 37 -38.59 27.72 -10.16
C GLY A 37 -38.80 29.17 -9.74
N MET A 38 -37.74 29.97 -9.65
CA MET A 38 -37.80 31.38 -9.26
C MET A 38 -38.50 32.29 -10.28
N PHE A 39 -38.64 31.85 -11.53
CA PHE A 39 -39.32 32.60 -12.60
C PHE A 39 -40.81 32.33 -12.66
N LEU A 40 -41.34 31.34 -11.92
CA LEU A 40 -42.78 31.11 -11.87
C LEU A 40 -43.50 32.25 -11.13
N PRO A 41 -44.65 32.72 -11.65
CA PRO A 41 -45.49 33.67 -10.94
C PRO A 41 -46.30 32.99 -9.82
N GLY A 42 -46.64 33.76 -8.79
CA GLY A 42 -47.50 33.30 -7.67
C GLY A 42 -46.74 32.61 -6.53
N PHE A 43 -47.47 31.83 -5.73
CA PHE A 43 -46.97 31.20 -4.49
C PHE A 43 -45.76 30.28 -4.73
N ALA A 44 -45.78 29.49 -5.81
CA ALA A 44 -44.70 28.57 -6.14
C ALA A 44 -43.36 29.30 -6.34
N GLY A 45 -43.35 30.42 -7.06
CA GLY A 45 -42.15 31.22 -7.26
C GLY A 45 -41.61 31.84 -5.97
N GLU A 46 -42.50 32.22 -5.05
CA GLU A 46 -42.09 32.74 -3.74
C GLU A 46 -41.44 31.66 -2.86
N VAL A 47 -41.96 30.42 -2.92
CA VAL A 47 -41.34 29.26 -2.25
C VAL A 47 -39.94 29.01 -2.82
N PHE A 48 -39.76 28.98 -4.14
CA PHE A 48 -38.44 28.77 -4.75
C PHE A 48 -37.45 29.90 -4.45
N ARG A 49 -37.91 31.16 -4.40
CA ARG A 49 -37.06 32.29 -3.99
C ARG A 49 -36.61 32.20 -2.53
N LYS A 50 -37.50 31.77 -1.63
CA LYS A 50 -37.14 31.53 -0.22
C LYS A 50 -36.17 30.35 -0.10
N LEU A 51 -36.37 29.28 -0.87
CA LEU A 51 -35.46 28.13 -0.90
C LEU A 51 -34.06 28.51 -1.41
N ALA A 52 -34.00 29.31 -2.48
CA ALA A 52 -32.75 29.82 -3.03
C ALA A 52 -32.03 30.73 -2.03
N GLY A 53 -32.77 31.63 -1.36
CA GLY A 53 -32.24 32.47 -0.31
C GLY A 53 -31.70 31.67 0.87
N PHE A 54 -32.38 30.59 1.26
CA PHE A 54 -31.93 29.67 2.30
C PHE A 54 -30.62 28.97 1.90
N LEU A 55 -30.53 28.43 0.69
CA LEU A 55 -29.33 27.75 0.17
C LEU A 55 -28.07 28.63 0.19
N TRP A 56 -28.24 29.94 -0.02
CA TRP A 56 -27.15 30.90 -0.07
C TRP A 56 -26.78 31.51 1.30
N THR A 57 -27.42 31.04 2.38
CA THR A 57 -27.06 31.50 3.72
C THR A 57 -25.64 31.07 4.08
N PRO A 58 -24.88 31.89 4.83
CA PRO A 58 -23.51 31.57 5.20
C PRO A 58 -23.41 30.24 5.95
N LEU A 59 -24.40 29.93 6.80
CA LEU A 59 -24.46 28.65 7.52
C LEU A 59 -24.42 27.43 6.58
N ILE A 60 -25.19 27.46 5.49
CA ILE A 60 -25.25 26.33 4.54
C ILE A 60 -23.99 26.27 3.70
N LEU A 61 -23.47 27.42 3.26
CA LEU A 61 -22.21 27.49 2.52
C LEU A 61 -21.05 26.95 3.36
N ASP A 62 -20.92 27.39 4.62
CA ASP A 62 -19.90 26.91 5.55
C ASP A 62 -20.04 25.41 5.81
N PHE A 63 -21.26 24.93 6.03
CA PHE A 63 -21.51 23.50 6.23
C PHE A 63 -21.17 22.67 4.98
N SER A 64 -21.49 23.17 3.79
CA SER A 64 -21.14 22.49 2.53
C SER A 64 -19.62 22.41 2.33
N LEU A 65 -18.88 23.46 2.68
CA LEU A 65 -17.41 23.49 2.67
C LEU A 65 -16.82 22.50 3.68
N PHE A 66 -17.40 22.42 4.87
CA PHE A 66 -17.01 21.45 5.89
C PHE A 66 -17.19 20.00 5.40
N ILE A 67 -18.37 19.67 4.86
CA ILE A 67 -18.66 18.35 4.31
C ILE A 67 -17.71 18.03 3.14
N LEU A 68 -17.45 18.99 2.25
CA LEU A 68 -16.49 18.83 1.17
C LEU A 68 -15.08 18.50 1.69
N GLY A 69 -14.64 19.18 2.75
CA GLY A 69 -13.37 18.88 3.41
C GLY A 69 -13.32 17.46 3.99
N VAL A 70 -14.39 17.01 4.63
CA VAL A 70 -14.50 15.64 5.15
C VAL A 70 -14.43 14.61 4.02
N ILE A 71 -15.18 14.82 2.93
CA ILE A 71 -15.16 13.94 1.75
C ILE A 71 -13.77 13.90 1.13
N LEU A 72 -13.08 15.04 1.03
CA LEU A 72 -11.72 15.12 0.49
C LEU A 72 -10.74 14.29 1.32
N VAL A 73 -10.76 14.43 2.65
CA VAL A 73 -9.89 13.67 3.55
C VAL A 73 -10.18 12.17 3.46
N LEU A 74 -11.45 11.78 3.49
CA LEU A 74 -11.87 10.38 3.33
C LEU A 74 -11.43 9.82 1.98
N SER A 75 -11.65 10.55 0.89
CA SER A 75 -11.27 10.14 -0.46
C SER A 75 -9.76 10.00 -0.63
N LEU A 76 -8.98 10.93 -0.06
CA LEU A 76 -7.52 10.86 -0.10
C LEU A 76 -7.01 9.68 0.71
N ASN A 77 -7.55 9.48 1.91
CA ASN A 77 -7.19 8.35 2.76
C ASN A 77 -7.51 7.02 2.07
N TRP A 78 -8.69 6.91 1.46
CA TRP A 78 -9.08 5.77 0.64
C TRP A 78 -8.12 5.55 -0.54
N TYR A 79 -7.78 6.61 -1.27
CA TYR A 79 -6.85 6.53 -2.40
C TYR A 79 -5.46 6.02 -1.98
N ILE A 80 -4.92 6.56 -0.88
CA ILE A 80 -3.63 6.13 -0.32
C ILE A 80 -3.71 4.65 0.08
N ARG A 81 -4.80 4.25 0.73
CA ARG A 81 -5.02 2.87 1.20
C ARG A 81 -5.07 1.87 0.05
N VAL A 82 -5.84 2.16 -1.01
CA VAL A 82 -5.89 1.32 -2.21
C VAL A 82 -4.52 1.22 -2.88
N LYS A 83 -3.77 2.33 -2.96
CA LYS A 83 -2.43 2.33 -3.56
C LYS A 83 -1.39 1.56 -2.73
N LYS A 84 -1.53 1.56 -1.40
CA LYS A 84 -0.58 0.90 -0.49
C LYS A 84 -0.88 -0.58 -0.22
N GLY A 85 -2.03 -1.10 -0.65
CA GLY A 85 -2.32 -2.54 -0.59
C GLY A 85 -2.52 -3.12 0.82
N ASP A 86 -2.83 -2.28 1.80
CA ASP A 86 -2.82 -2.58 3.25
C ASP A 86 -3.96 -3.52 3.72
N GLU A 87 -4.73 -4.12 2.80
CA GLU A 87 -5.89 -5.00 3.09
C GLU A 87 -5.88 -6.35 2.36
N CYS A 88 -4.90 -6.63 1.51
CA CYS A 88 -4.91 -7.86 0.71
C CYS A 88 -4.05 -8.94 1.40
N VAL A 89 -4.68 -9.73 2.27
CA VAL A 89 -4.12 -11.02 2.71
C VAL A 89 -4.33 -12.02 1.57
N TYR A 90 -3.25 -12.59 1.06
CA TYR A 90 -3.30 -13.65 0.06
C TYR A 90 -3.91 -14.91 0.69
N LEU A 91 -5.06 -15.34 0.17
CA LEU A 91 -5.56 -16.69 0.41
C LEU A 91 -5.03 -17.57 -0.72
N GLU A 92 -4.36 -18.65 -0.32
CA GLU A 92 -3.74 -19.65 -1.16
C GLU A 92 -4.68 -20.10 -2.30
N GLN A 93 -4.17 -20.09 -3.53
CA GLN A 93 -4.93 -20.50 -4.72
C GLN A 93 -5.39 -21.96 -4.58
N VAL A 94 -6.69 -22.15 -4.35
CA VAL A 94 -7.29 -23.47 -4.50
C VAL A 94 -7.52 -23.69 -6.00
N VAL A 95 -6.82 -24.68 -6.57
CA VAL A 95 -6.82 -25.06 -7.99
C VAL A 95 -8.21 -25.40 -8.54
N ASP A 96 -9.20 -25.61 -7.65
CA ASP A 96 -10.61 -25.78 -7.99
C ASP A 96 -11.51 -24.97 -7.03
N PRO A 97 -12.01 -23.78 -7.42
CA PRO A 97 -12.91 -23.01 -6.58
C PRO A 97 -14.29 -23.70 -6.51
N PRO A 98 -14.81 -24.03 -5.31
CA PRO A 98 -16.12 -24.65 -5.19
C PRO A 98 -17.23 -23.73 -5.72
N ALA A 99 -18.14 -24.29 -6.51
CA ALA A 99 -19.28 -23.56 -7.05
C ALA A 99 -20.17 -23.08 -5.90
N GLY A 100 -20.20 -21.76 -5.66
CA GLY A 100 -21.03 -21.15 -4.61
C GLY A 100 -20.39 -20.05 -3.78
N LEU A 101 -19.22 -19.52 -4.17
CA LEU A 101 -18.59 -18.41 -3.45
C LEU A 101 -19.46 -17.13 -3.47
N PRO A 102 -19.72 -16.49 -2.31
CA PRO A 102 -20.44 -15.22 -2.21
C PRO A 102 -19.79 -14.13 -3.08
N GLU A 103 -20.58 -13.21 -3.65
CA GLU A 103 -20.06 -12.17 -4.58
C GLU A 103 -18.90 -11.34 -4.02
N ARG A 104 -18.83 -11.15 -2.69
CA ARG A 104 -17.73 -10.44 -2.01
C ARG A 104 -16.39 -11.19 -2.00
N ALA A 105 -16.39 -12.52 -2.17
CA ALA A 105 -15.17 -13.31 -2.23
C ALA A 105 -14.55 -13.32 -3.65
N ARG A 106 -15.35 -13.00 -4.69
CA ARG A 106 -14.86 -12.95 -6.07
C ARG A 106 -13.91 -11.78 -6.34
N SER A 107 -13.99 -10.70 -5.57
CA SER A 107 -13.07 -9.56 -5.67
C SER A 107 -11.69 -9.82 -5.04
N ALA A 108 -11.49 -10.94 -4.35
CA ALA A 108 -10.21 -11.34 -3.76
C ALA A 108 -9.43 -12.33 -4.65
N ILE A 109 -9.99 -12.71 -5.80
CA ILE A 109 -9.36 -13.63 -6.75
C ILE A 109 -8.75 -12.76 -7.87
N PHE A 110 -7.45 -12.49 -7.77
CA PHE A 110 -6.71 -11.89 -8.87
C PHE A 110 -6.29 -12.98 -9.85
N ASN A 111 -6.50 -12.74 -11.15
CA ASN A 111 -6.21 -13.69 -12.23
C ASN A 111 -4.73 -13.80 -12.59
N GLU A 112 -3.91 -12.87 -12.09
CA GLU A 112 -2.49 -12.77 -12.42
C GLU A 112 -1.68 -12.97 -11.15
N GLU A 113 -0.62 -13.78 -11.24
CA GLU A 113 0.37 -13.90 -10.17
C GLU A 113 0.97 -12.52 -9.86
N PRO A 114 1.13 -12.15 -8.58
CA PRO A 114 1.78 -10.90 -8.23
C PRO A 114 3.18 -10.88 -8.84
N GLU A 115 3.65 -9.70 -9.25
CA GLU A 115 5.04 -9.53 -9.66
C GLU A 115 5.96 -10.12 -8.57
N PRO A 116 6.99 -10.89 -8.94
CA PRO A 116 7.89 -11.49 -7.98
C PRO A 116 8.53 -10.36 -7.17
N GLN A 117 8.02 -10.16 -5.95
CA GLN A 117 8.66 -9.28 -4.99
C GLN A 117 10.05 -9.88 -4.80
N GLY A 118 11.10 -9.10 -5.11
CA GLY A 118 12.48 -9.56 -5.14
C GLY A 118 12.97 -10.12 -3.79
N LEU A 119 14.28 -10.14 -3.54
CA LEU A 119 14.77 -10.73 -2.29
C LEU A 119 14.32 -10.01 -1.00
N GLY A 120 13.92 -8.74 -1.07
CA GLY A 120 13.62 -7.89 0.09
C GLY A 120 12.69 -8.53 1.15
N PRO A 121 11.47 -8.98 0.79
CA PRO A 121 10.56 -9.60 1.76
C PRO A 121 11.12 -10.88 2.39
N ARG A 122 11.86 -11.68 1.62
CA ARG A 122 12.49 -12.92 2.12
C ARG A 122 13.62 -12.61 3.10
N LEU A 123 14.42 -11.58 2.83
CA LEU A 123 15.46 -11.12 3.76
C LEU A 123 14.86 -10.58 5.05
N ALA A 124 13.79 -9.79 4.96
CA ALA A 124 13.07 -9.26 6.12
C ALA A 124 12.47 -10.38 6.99
N ALA A 125 11.94 -11.45 6.38
CA ALA A 125 11.44 -12.62 7.11
C ALA A 125 12.56 -13.35 7.87
N ILE A 126 13.74 -13.53 7.25
CA ILE A 126 14.91 -14.13 7.89
C ILE A 126 15.41 -13.25 9.06
N GLU A 127 15.49 -11.93 8.85
CA GLU A 127 15.86 -10.98 9.90
C GLU A 127 14.87 -11.03 11.07
N GLY A 128 13.57 -11.12 10.79
CA GLY A 128 12.52 -11.28 11.78
C GLY A 128 12.69 -12.56 12.61
N ALA A 129 12.91 -13.71 11.95
CA ALA A 129 13.15 -14.97 12.63
C ALA A 129 14.42 -14.92 13.52
N LEU A 130 15.49 -14.29 13.03
CA LEU A 130 16.70 -14.04 13.83
C LEU A 130 16.41 -13.11 15.02
N ALA A 131 15.63 -12.04 14.85
CA ALA A 131 15.27 -11.13 15.93
C ALA A 131 14.46 -11.83 17.03
N LEU A 132 13.57 -12.76 16.65
CA LEU A 132 12.79 -13.60 17.56
C LEU A 132 13.59 -14.78 18.15
N ASN A 133 14.86 -14.94 17.76
CA ASN A 133 15.73 -16.03 18.14
C ASN A 133 15.23 -17.43 17.72
N ASP A 134 14.35 -17.50 16.72
CA ASP A 134 13.97 -18.75 16.07
C ASP A 134 15.03 -19.15 15.04
N LEU A 135 16.07 -19.81 15.53
CA LEU A 135 17.21 -20.23 14.71
C LEU A 135 16.84 -21.37 13.74
N SER A 136 15.74 -22.09 13.97
CA SER A 136 15.27 -23.17 13.12
C SER A 136 14.59 -22.60 11.88
N GLU A 137 13.63 -21.70 12.09
CA GLU A 137 12.91 -21.00 11.02
C GLU A 137 13.86 -20.14 10.17
N ALA A 138 14.76 -19.38 10.82
CA ALA A 138 15.78 -18.60 10.11
C ALA A 138 16.69 -19.48 9.23
N THR A 139 16.93 -20.73 9.61
CA THR A 139 17.72 -21.66 8.80
C THR A 139 16.92 -22.17 7.60
N SER A 140 15.64 -22.52 7.80
CA SER A 140 14.76 -23.00 6.72
C SER A 140 14.61 -21.94 5.63
N LEU A 141 14.25 -20.72 6.02
CA LEU A 141 14.06 -19.60 5.10
C LEU A 141 15.34 -19.26 4.32
N LEU A 142 16.50 -19.47 4.93
CA LEU A 142 17.79 -19.24 4.28
C LEU A 142 18.14 -20.33 3.26
N PHE A 143 17.70 -21.58 3.47
CA PHE A 143 17.83 -22.66 2.49
C PHE A 143 16.84 -22.55 1.32
N GLU A 144 15.72 -21.84 1.50
CA GLU A 144 14.75 -21.55 0.45
C GLU A 144 15.20 -20.43 -0.51
N LEU A 145 16.30 -19.74 -0.20
CA LEU A 145 16.90 -18.75 -1.08
C LEU A 145 17.61 -19.42 -2.28
N PRO A 146 17.53 -18.87 -3.50
CA PRO A 146 18.26 -19.39 -4.65
C PRO A 146 19.77 -19.28 -4.44
N GLU A 147 20.52 -20.31 -4.87
CA GLU A 147 21.98 -20.36 -4.71
C GLU A 147 22.71 -19.15 -5.33
N SER A 148 22.12 -18.55 -6.37
CA SER A 148 22.64 -17.36 -7.05
C SER A 148 22.72 -16.11 -6.17
N HIS A 149 21.96 -16.06 -5.08
CA HIS A 149 21.87 -14.93 -4.16
C HIS A 149 22.53 -15.20 -2.80
N LEU A 150 23.10 -16.39 -2.59
CA LEU A 150 23.76 -16.74 -1.32
C LEU A 150 25.04 -15.95 -1.04
N GLU A 151 25.59 -15.34 -2.08
CA GLU A 151 26.77 -14.47 -2.03
C GLU A 151 26.41 -12.99 -1.96
N ASP A 152 25.12 -12.63 -1.98
CA ASP A 152 24.72 -11.24 -1.81
C ASP A 152 25.15 -10.74 -0.42
N PRO A 153 25.65 -9.50 -0.30
CA PRO A 153 26.24 -8.99 0.94
C PRO A 153 25.24 -8.99 2.11
N GLU A 154 23.96 -8.72 1.84
CA GLU A 154 22.88 -8.76 2.83
C GLU A 154 22.58 -10.19 3.30
N VAL A 155 22.65 -11.18 2.42
CA VAL A 155 22.46 -12.60 2.77
C VAL A 155 23.66 -13.10 3.58
N LEU A 156 24.88 -12.73 3.19
CA LEU A 156 26.09 -13.06 3.95
C LEU A 156 26.05 -12.49 5.37
N ALA A 157 25.56 -11.26 5.54
CA ALA A 157 25.32 -10.66 6.85
C ALA A 157 24.39 -11.50 7.73
N LEU A 158 23.26 -11.94 7.19
CA LEU A 158 22.29 -12.80 7.89
C LEU A 158 22.87 -14.18 8.21
N ARG A 159 23.68 -14.76 7.31
CA ARG A 159 24.39 -16.04 7.54
C ARG A 159 25.42 -15.94 8.66
N ILE A 160 26.15 -14.82 8.74
CA ILE A 160 27.10 -14.55 9.83
C ILE A 160 26.35 -14.43 11.16
N ALA A 161 25.24 -13.68 11.18
CA ALA A 161 24.40 -13.53 12.38
C ALA A 161 23.85 -14.89 12.86
N LEU A 162 23.35 -15.73 11.95
CA LEU A 162 22.89 -17.07 12.24
C LEU A 162 24.02 -17.97 12.79
N ALA A 163 25.21 -17.94 12.15
CA ALA A 163 26.36 -18.72 12.57
C ALA A 163 26.86 -18.32 13.97
N ARG A 164 26.89 -17.02 14.28
CA ARG A 164 27.24 -16.50 15.62
C ARG A 164 26.27 -16.96 16.68
N ARG A 165 24.96 -16.88 16.41
CA ARG A 165 23.92 -17.32 17.37
C ARG A 165 23.87 -18.82 17.59
N LYS A 166 24.29 -19.62 16.61
CA LYS A 166 24.47 -21.08 16.75
C LYS A 166 25.85 -21.48 17.29
N GLU A 167 26.68 -20.53 17.72
CA GLU A 167 28.04 -20.77 18.26
C GLU A 167 29.04 -21.38 17.25
N HIS A 168 28.76 -21.30 15.94
CA HIS A 168 29.69 -21.73 14.88
C HIS A 168 30.65 -20.59 14.49
N THR A 169 31.50 -20.17 15.44
CA THR A 169 32.44 -19.05 15.28
C THR A 169 33.37 -19.18 14.09
N ALA A 170 33.98 -20.36 13.89
CA ALA A 170 34.87 -20.61 12.76
C ALA A 170 34.21 -20.43 11.38
N LYS A 171 32.91 -20.75 11.26
CA LYS A 171 32.16 -20.52 10.00
C LYS A 171 31.77 -19.06 9.84
N ALA A 172 31.45 -18.37 10.94
CA ALA A 172 31.14 -16.94 10.92
C ALA A 172 32.34 -16.13 10.43
N ASP A 173 33.54 -16.45 10.90
CA ASP A 173 34.77 -15.74 10.53
C ASP A 173 35.13 -15.93 9.05
N GLN A 174 34.96 -17.15 8.53
CA GLN A 174 35.13 -17.44 7.10
C GLN A 174 34.14 -16.66 6.22
N LEU A 175 32.89 -16.54 6.66
CA LEU A 175 31.88 -15.78 5.93
C LEU A 175 32.14 -14.26 6.01
N LEU A 176 32.66 -13.79 7.15
CA LEU A 176 33.04 -12.40 7.33
C LEU A 176 34.22 -12.01 6.42
N GLN A 177 35.24 -12.86 6.30
CA GLN A 177 36.34 -12.64 5.34
C GLN A 177 35.83 -12.53 3.90
N LYS A 178 34.84 -13.35 3.52
CA LYS A 178 34.20 -13.27 2.20
C LYS A 178 33.42 -11.98 2.01
N LEU A 179 32.67 -11.54 3.03
CA LEU A 179 31.92 -10.30 2.99
C LEU A 179 32.84 -9.07 2.91
N MET A 180 33.98 -9.08 3.63
CA MET A 180 35.02 -8.05 3.52
C MET A 180 35.63 -7.97 2.11
N ALA A 181 35.83 -9.11 1.44
CA ALA A 181 36.38 -9.15 0.09
C ALA A 181 35.41 -8.63 -0.99
N GLN A 182 34.10 -8.80 -0.79
CA GLN A 182 33.07 -8.35 -1.76
C GLN A 182 32.51 -6.95 -1.48
N ALA A 183 32.33 -6.58 -0.22
CA ALA A 183 31.68 -5.34 0.19
C ALA A 183 32.42 -4.70 1.40
N PRO A 184 33.59 -4.08 1.17
CA PRO A 184 34.41 -3.51 2.24
C PRO A 184 33.72 -2.38 3.01
N GLU A 185 32.74 -1.69 2.40
CA GLU A 185 32.01 -0.59 3.06
C GLU A 185 30.81 -1.03 3.91
N HIS A 186 30.50 -2.34 3.96
CA HIS A 186 29.33 -2.87 4.66
C HIS A 186 29.41 -2.60 6.18
N PRO A 187 28.29 -2.23 6.86
CA PRO A 187 28.31 -1.84 8.28
C PRO A 187 28.88 -2.91 9.22
N LEU A 188 28.73 -4.19 8.89
CA LEU A 188 29.31 -5.29 9.67
C LEU A 188 30.85 -5.33 9.62
N CYS A 189 31.49 -4.88 8.52
CA CYS A 189 32.95 -4.78 8.43
C CYS A 189 33.48 -3.63 9.30
N LYS A 190 32.79 -2.48 9.25
CA LYS A 190 33.16 -1.28 10.03
C LYS A 190 33.06 -1.49 11.54
N ASN A 191 32.09 -2.27 11.99
CA ASN A 191 31.92 -2.59 13.42
C ASN A 191 33.02 -3.54 13.94
N GLU A 192 33.68 -4.31 13.08
CA GLU A 192 34.78 -5.21 13.48
C GLU A 192 36.17 -4.56 13.31
N GLU A 193 36.32 -3.62 12.38
CA GLU A 193 37.55 -2.84 12.20
C GLU A 193 37.78 -1.81 13.32
N ASN A 194 36.75 -1.55 14.15
CA ASN A 194 36.88 -0.78 15.37
C ASN A 194 36.60 -1.63 16.63
N PRO A 195 37.56 -2.48 17.09
CA PRO A 195 37.48 -3.15 18.39
C PRO A 195 37.72 -2.19 19.57
N GLY A 196 37.55 -0.88 19.37
CA GLY A 196 37.94 0.17 20.31
C GLY A 196 36.79 1.06 20.74
N LEU A 197 35.91 0.55 21.61
CA LEU A 197 35.39 1.34 22.74
C LEU A 197 34.85 0.39 23.82
N PRO A 198 35.41 0.46 25.06
CA PRO A 198 35.05 -0.44 26.14
C PRO A 198 33.65 -0.17 26.68
N GLN A 199 33.12 -1.18 27.36
CA GLN A 199 31.94 -1.14 28.20
C GLN A 199 31.84 0.13 29.06
N GLN A 200 30.65 0.74 29.13
CA GLN A 200 30.04 1.28 30.36
C GLN A 200 28.65 1.87 30.07
N GLY A 201 27.66 1.47 30.88
CA GLY A 201 26.29 1.99 30.86
C GLY A 201 25.28 0.96 31.33
#